data_AF-A0AAU9QHG0-F1
#
_entry.id   AF-A0AAU9QHG0-F1
#
_cell.length_a   1.000
_cell.length_b   1.000
_cell.length_c   1.000
_cell.angle_alpha   90.00
_cell.angle_beta   90.00
_cell.angle_gamma   90.00
#
_symmetry.space_group_name_H-M   'P 1'
#
loop_
_entity.id
_entity.type
_entity.pdbx_description
1 polymer ?
#
loop_
_entity_poly.entity_id
_entity_poly.type
_entity_poly.pdbx_seq_one_letter_code
_entity_poly.pdbx_strand_id
1 'polypeptide(L)'
;MTSIHSKLSRVRKPRVHITYDVETEGTTLKKELPFVVGVMGDFAGQNTEALKPLKDRRFIQIDRDNFDDVLKKMSPSVKFKVANKLANDDSQFEVD
;
A
#
# COMPACT_ATOMS: atom_id res chain seq x y z
N MET A 1 -21.52 21.00 3.50
CA MET A 1 -21.45 20.27 4.80
C MET A 1 -22.49 20.89 5.71
N THR A 2 -23.44 20.13 6.27
CA THR A 2 -24.62 20.70 6.95
C THR A 2 -24.22 21.26 8.33
N SER A 3 -24.28 22.59 8.49
CA SER A 3 -23.88 23.27 9.74
C SER A 3 -24.86 22.98 10.87
N ILE A 4 -24.40 22.98 12.12
CA ILE A 4 -25.23 22.78 13.32
C ILE A 4 -26.37 23.81 13.40
N HIS A 5 -26.11 25.00 12.86
CA HIS A 5 -27.03 26.12 12.75
C HIS A 5 -28.24 25.85 11.82
N SER A 6 -28.05 25.04 10.76
CA SER A 6 -29.13 24.58 9.87
C SER A 6 -30.13 23.65 10.57
N LYS A 7 -29.70 22.91 11.61
CA LYS A 7 -30.59 22.07 12.41
C LYS A 7 -31.40 22.89 13.42
N LEU A 8 -30.83 23.98 13.94
CA LEU A 8 -31.46 24.85 14.93
C LEU A 8 -32.61 25.67 14.33
N SER A 9 -32.47 26.13 13.08
CA SER A 9 -33.53 26.84 12.35
C SER A 9 -34.77 25.98 12.09
N ARG A 10 -34.60 24.66 11.94
CA ARG A 10 -35.70 23.71 11.68
C ARG A 10 -36.51 23.36 12.92
N VAL A 11 -35.90 23.37 14.11
CA VAL A 11 -36.54 22.86 15.33
C VAL A 11 -36.97 23.97 16.30
N ARG A 12 -36.18 25.05 16.46
CA ARG A 12 -36.51 26.21 17.32
C ARG A 12 -35.79 27.48 16.85
N LYS A 13 -36.48 28.33 16.06
CA LYS A 13 -35.90 29.56 15.51
C LYS A 13 -35.73 30.66 16.59
N PRO A 14 -34.50 31.13 16.88
CA PRO A 14 -34.27 32.24 17.82
C PRO A 14 -34.66 33.61 17.22
N ARG A 15 -34.83 34.63 18.08
CA ARG A 15 -35.24 35.99 17.65
C ARG A 15 -34.18 36.72 16.81
N VAL A 16 -32.90 36.46 17.04
CA VAL A 16 -31.78 36.95 16.22
C VAL A 16 -30.88 35.74 15.93
N HIS A 17 -30.54 35.53 14.66
CA HIS A 17 -29.81 34.34 14.21
C HIS A 17 -28.85 34.77 13.10
N ILE A 18 -27.55 34.80 13.40
CA ILE A 18 -26.51 35.21 12.46
C ILE A 18 -25.92 33.93 11.85
N THR A 19 -26.20 33.71 10.56
CA THR A 19 -25.69 32.61 9.75
C THR A 19 -24.38 33.03 9.08
N TYR A 20 -23.37 32.18 9.12
CA TYR A 20 -22.20 32.29 8.24
C TYR A 20 -22.34 31.24 7.14
N ASP A 21 -22.80 31.68 5.96
CA ASP A 21 -22.82 30.83 4.77
C ASP A 21 -21.57 31.14 3.93
N VAL A 22 -20.82 30.09 3.64
CA VAL A 22 -19.70 30.17 2.71
C VAL A 22 -20.27 29.98 1.31
N GLU A 23 -20.56 31.09 0.64
CA GLU A 23 -20.85 31.15 -0.80
C GLU A 23 -19.63 30.59 -1.56
N THR A 24 -19.80 29.41 -2.13
CA THR A 24 -18.77 28.74 -2.94
C THR A 24 -19.20 28.77 -4.40
N GLU A 25 -19.49 29.96 -4.95
CA GLU A 25 -19.87 30.32 -6.34
C GLU A 25 -19.94 29.18 -7.40
N GLY A 26 -20.71 28.12 -7.16
CA GLY A 26 -20.72 26.91 -7.99
C GLY A 26 -19.39 26.15 -8.10
N THR A 27 -18.38 26.42 -7.27
CA THR A 27 -17.04 25.81 -7.39
C THR A 27 -17.11 24.33 -7.02
N THR A 28 -16.96 23.47 -8.03
CA THR A 28 -16.85 22.02 -7.84
C THR A 28 -15.67 21.71 -6.92
N LEU A 29 -15.95 21.13 -5.75
CA LEU A 29 -14.94 20.59 -4.86
C LEU A 29 -14.03 19.64 -5.63
N LYS A 30 -12.77 20.06 -5.86
CA LYS A 30 -11.73 19.20 -6.43
C LYS A 30 -11.45 18.09 -5.42
N LYS A 31 -11.91 16.87 -5.73
CA LYS A 31 -11.48 15.66 -5.04
C LYS A 31 -10.28 15.11 -5.77
N GLU A 32 -9.13 15.14 -5.11
CA GLU A 32 -7.92 14.52 -5.65
C GLU A 32 -8.02 13.01 -5.47
N LEU A 33 -7.88 12.29 -6.58
CA LEU A 33 -7.81 10.83 -6.57
C LEU A 33 -6.34 10.42 -6.56
N PRO A 34 -5.85 9.74 -5.52
CA PRO A 34 -4.47 9.29 -5.49
C PRO A 34 -4.25 8.23 -6.57
N PHE A 35 -3.18 8.39 -7.34
CA PHE A 35 -2.75 7.40 -8.30
C PHE A 35 -1.96 6.29 -7.59
N VAL A 36 -2.55 5.10 -7.48
CA VAL A 36 -1.94 3.93 -6.83
C VAL A 36 -1.66 2.87 -7.88
N VAL A 37 -0.44 2.34 -7.90
CA VAL A 37 -0.02 1.27 -8.82
C VAL A 37 0.16 -0.02 -8.03
N GLY A 38 -0.51 -1.09 -8.49
CA GLY A 38 -0.30 -2.44 -7.98
C GLY A 38 0.70 -3.20 -8.85
N VAL A 39 1.76 -3.72 -8.26
CA VAL A 39 2.73 -4.58 -8.94
C VAL A 39 2.51 -6.02 -8.48
N MET A 40 2.42 -6.95 -9.43
CA MET A 40 2.25 -8.38 -9.17
C MET A 40 3.35 -9.16 -9.88
N GLY A 41 3.97 -10.09 -9.18
CA GLY A 41 5.05 -10.91 -9.68
C GLY A 41 5.45 -11.99 -8.68
N ASP A 42 6.35 -12.87 -9.11
CA ASP A 42 7.04 -13.77 -8.19
C ASP A 42 8.22 -13.02 -7.54
N PHE A 43 8.06 -12.71 -6.26
CA PHE A 43 9.08 -12.03 -5.46
C PHE A 43 9.62 -12.92 -4.33
N ALA A 44 9.15 -14.16 -4.18
CA ALA A 44 9.58 -15.06 -3.09
C ALA A 44 10.57 -16.11 -3.59
N GLY A 45 10.62 -16.38 -4.90
CA GLY A 45 11.58 -17.31 -5.48
C GLY A 45 11.42 -18.72 -4.91
N GLN A 46 12.52 -19.31 -4.47
CA GLN A 46 12.57 -20.66 -3.92
C GLN A 46 12.43 -20.68 -2.39
N ASN A 47 11.55 -19.82 -1.85
CA ASN A 47 11.28 -19.78 -0.41
C ASN A 47 10.84 -21.16 0.09
N THR A 48 11.46 -21.61 1.18
CA THR A 48 11.19 -22.91 1.83
C THR A 48 9.90 -22.91 2.64
N GLU A 49 9.36 -21.73 2.97
CA GLU A 49 8.09 -21.61 3.66
C GLU A 49 6.90 -21.69 2.68
N ALA A 50 5.87 -22.45 3.07
CA ALA A 50 4.66 -22.59 2.28
C ALA A 50 3.97 -21.23 2.07
N LEU A 51 4.10 -20.69 0.86
CA LEU A 51 3.47 -19.44 0.48
C LEU A 51 1.95 -19.55 0.64
N LYS A 52 1.34 -18.50 1.22
CA LYS A 52 -0.12 -18.43 1.37
C LYS A 52 -0.83 -18.61 0.02
N PRO A 53 -2.02 -19.20 -0.02
CA PRO A 53 -2.85 -19.24 -1.22
C PRO A 53 -3.05 -17.84 -1.79
N LEU A 54 -3.14 -17.72 -3.13
CA LEU A 54 -3.25 -16.43 -3.81
C LEU A 54 -4.41 -15.56 -3.28
N LYS A 55 -5.53 -16.18 -2.90
CA LYS A 55 -6.71 -15.50 -2.34
C LYS A 55 -6.43 -14.77 -1.02
N ASP A 56 -5.49 -15.28 -0.23
CA ASP A 56 -5.16 -14.73 1.09
C ASP A 56 -3.98 -13.74 1.03
N ARG A 57 -3.36 -13.55 -0.16
CA ARG A 57 -2.29 -12.58 -0.38
C ARG A 57 -2.90 -11.19 -0.57
N ARG A 58 -2.69 -10.32 0.41
CA ARG A 58 -3.09 -8.90 0.35
C ARG A 58 -1.97 -8.07 -0.26
N PHE A 59 -2.34 -6.98 -0.95
CA PHE A 59 -1.38 -5.98 -1.37
C PHE A 59 -0.70 -5.34 -0.16
N ILE A 60 0.63 -5.22 -0.24
CA ILE A 60 1.45 -4.55 0.76
C ILE A 60 1.84 -3.21 0.14
N GLN A 61 1.60 -2.12 0.88
CA GLN A 61 2.06 -0.80 0.46
C GLN A 61 3.57 -0.72 0.64
N ILE A 62 4.27 -0.38 -0.44
CA ILE A 62 5.73 -0.23 -0.45
C ILE A 62 6.06 1.24 -0.66
N ASP A 63 6.97 1.76 0.15
CA ASP A 63 7.59 3.06 0.01
C ASP A 63 9.11 2.94 0.22
N ARG A 64 9.83 4.07 0.11
CA ARG A 64 11.29 4.09 0.26
C ARG A 64 11.75 3.70 1.67
N ASP A 65 10.92 3.93 2.68
CA ASP A 65 11.31 3.77 4.07
C ASP A 65 11.01 2.34 4.58
N ASN A 66 10.05 1.64 3.96
CA ASN A 66 9.60 0.31 4.37
C ASN A 66 10.08 -0.84 3.46
N PHE A 67 10.80 -0.54 2.36
CA PHE A 67 11.20 -1.54 1.36
C PHE A 67 11.96 -2.72 1.98
N ASP A 68 12.98 -2.44 2.80
CA ASP A 68 13.82 -3.48 3.42
C ASP A 68 13.03 -4.36 4.39
N ASP A 69 12.07 -3.78 5.10
CA ASP A 69 11.22 -4.52 6.04
C ASP A 69 10.22 -5.41 5.31
N VAL A 70 9.67 -4.95 4.18
CA VAL A 70 8.81 -5.77 3.32
C VAL A 70 9.61 -6.92 2.71
N LEU A 71 10.84 -6.66 2.26
CA LEU A 71 11.73 -7.68 1.71
C LEU A 71 12.08 -8.75 2.76
N LYS A 72 12.43 -8.34 3.99
CA LYS A 72 12.69 -9.26 5.11
C LYS A 72 11.48 -10.13 5.46
N LYS A 73 10.27 -9.58 5.43
CA LYS A 73 9.03 -10.33 5.70
C LYS A 73 8.69 -11.32 4.59
N MET A 74 9.12 -11.03 3.37
CA MET A 74 8.91 -11.91 2.22
C MET A 74 9.89 -13.08 2.17
N SER A 75 11.06 -12.92 2.82
CA SER A 75 12.10 -13.94 2.93
C SER A 75 12.45 -14.62 1.59
N PRO A 76 12.76 -13.86 0.53
CA PRO A 76 13.13 -14.48 -0.74
C PRO A 76 14.44 -15.26 -0.60
N SER A 77 14.47 -16.49 -1.11
CA SER A 77 15.67 -17.33 -1.15
C SER A 77 15.89 -17.92 -2.53
N VAL A 78 17.14 -18.19 -2.87
CA VAL A 78 17.53 -18.73 -4.17
C VAL A 78 18.62 -19.78 -3.98
N LYS A 79 18.30 -21.04 -4.24
CA LYS A 79 19.26 -22.14 -4.21
C LYS A 79 19.63 -22.55 -5.62
N PHE A 80 20.91 -22.48 -5.96
CA PHE A 80 21.39 -22.87 -7.28
C PHE A 80 22.83 -23.36 -7.26
N LYS A 81 23.14 -24.25 -8.22
CA LYS A 81 24.47 -24.80 -8.41
C LYS A 81 25.22 -23.99 -9.46
N VAL A 82 26.42 -23.54 -9.13
CA VAL A 82 27.32 -22.79 -10.01
C VAL A 82 28.58 -23.59 -10.30
N ALA A 83 29.22 -23.33 -11.43
CA ALA A 83 30.50 -23.96 -11.75
C ALA A 83 31.59 -23.47 -10.78
N ASN A 84 32.31 -24.41 -10.16
CA ASN A 84 33.38 -24.09 -9.21
C ASN A 84 34.67 -23.73 -9.96
N LYS A 85 35.03 -22.44 -9.94
CA LYS A 85 36.29 -21.94 -10.53
C LYS A 85 37.46 -21.89 -9.53
N LEU A 86 37.26 -22.30 -8.27
CA LEU A 86 38.28 -22.24 -7.23
C LEU A 86 39.19 -23.47 -7.21
N ALA A 87 38.67 -24.64 -7.56
CA ALA A 87 39.38 -25.91 -7.47
C ALA A 87 39.91 -26.45 -8.82
N ASN A 88 39.60 -25.80 -9.96
CA ASN A 88 39.99 -26.24 -11.32
C ASN A 88 39.67 -27.73 -11.59
N ASP A 89 38.62 -28.27 -10.97
CA ASP A 89 38.27 -29.70 -10.97
C ASP A 89 36.91 -30.00 -11.61
N ASP A 90 36.37 -29.06 -12.41
CA ASP A 90 35.03 -29.12 -13.03
C ASP A 90 33.88 -29.41 -12.04
N SER A 91 34.12 -29.26 -10.73
CA SER A 91 33.10 -29.47 -9.71
C SER A 91 32.05 -28.35 -9.72
N GLN A 92 30.90 -28.63 -9.10
CA GLN A 92 29.84 -27.63 -8.89
C GLN A 92 29.82 -27.19 -7.43
N PHE A 93 29.56 -25.91 -7.21
CA PHE A 93 29.38 -25.30 -5.90
C PHE A 93 27.89 -24.96 -5.70
N GLU A 94 27.32 -25.38 -4.58
CA GLU A 94 25.92 -25.08 -4.24
C GLU A 94 25.86 -23.81 -3.40
N VAL A 95 25.06 -22.84 -3.85
CA VAL A 95 24.84 -21.54 -3.18
C VAL A 95 23.37 -21.46 -2.77
N ASP A 96 23.13 -20.97 -1.56
CA ASP A 96 21.83 -20.71 -0.94
C ASP A 96 21.82 -19.26 -0.40
#